data_AF-A0AA39DRH1-F1
#
_entry.id   AF-A0AA39DRH1-F1
#
_cell.length_a   1.000
_cell.length_b   1.000
_cell.length_c   1.000
_cell.angle_alpha   90.00
_cell.angle_beta   90.00
_cell.angle_gamma   90.00
#
_symmetry.space_group_name_H-M   'P 1'
#
loop_
_entity.id
_entity.type
_entity.pdbx_description
1 polymer ?
#
loop_
_entity_poly.entity_id
_entity_poly.type
_entity_poly.pdbx_seq_one_letter_code
_entity_poly.pdbx_strand_id
1 'polypeptide(L)'
;MLEDVIDVVPIDKLAVHFHDTYGQALSNILASLQMGITTVDSSVSGLGGCPYAKGASGNVATEDVVYMLNGLGVKTNVDLGKLMLAGDFISQHLGRQSGSKTAIALSRIRGHASKL
;
A
#
# COMPACT_ATOMS: atom_id res chain seq x y z
N MET A 1 -0.81 19.01 12.09
CA MET A 1 -1.99 18.31 11.52
C MET A 1 -2.34 17.08 12.34
N LEU A 2 -1.57 15.98 12.27
CA LEU A 2 -1.93 14.78 13.04
C LEU A 2 -1.83 15.01 14.56
N GLU A 3 -0.83 15.79 15.02
CA GLU A 3 -0.72 16.26 16.41
C GLU A 3 -2.01 16.94 16.88
N ASP A 4 -2.49 17.93 16.11
CA ASP A 4 -3.72 18.68 16.43
C ASP A 4 -4.97 17.77 16.50
N VAL A 5 -5.03 16.71 15.69
CA VAL A 5 -6.16 15.76 15.69
C VAL A 5 -6.08 14.82 16.90
N ILE A 6 -4.88 14.37 17.26
CA ILE A 6 -4.65 13.49 18.42
C ILE A 6 -5.05 14.20 19.73
N ASP A 7 -4.90 15.52 19.80
CA ASP A 7 -5.29 16.30 20.99
C ASP A 7 -6.80 16.28 21.27
N VAL A 8 -7.62 15.97 20.26
CA VAL A 8 -9.09 16.02 20.35
C VAL A 8 -9.79 14.69 20.07
N VAL A 9 -9.11 13.72 19.45
CA VAL A 9 -9.63 12.38 19.18
C VAL A 9 -8.65 11.32 19.68
N PRO A 10 -9.11 10.31 20.47
CA PRO A 10 -8.27 9.21 20.88
C PRO A 10 -7.58 8.51 19.70
N ILE A 11 -6.28 8.28 19.81
CA ILE A 11 -5.44 7.78 18.71
C ILE A 11 -5.86 6.40 18.19
N ASP A 12 -6.44 5.57 19.05
CA ASP A 12 -6.99 4.24 18.72
C ASP A 12 -8.26 4.32 17.84
N LYS A 13 -8.83 5.51 17.67
CA LYS A 13 -9.95 5.79 16.76
C LYS A 13 -9.52 6.48 15.46
N LEU A 14 -8.23 6.65 15.25
CA LEU A 14 -7.69 7.32 14.07
C LEU A 14 -7.10 6.31 13.07
N ALA A 15 -7.26 6.64 11.80
CA ALA A 15 -6.65 5.97 10.66
C ALA A 15 -6.07 7.00 9.72
N VAL A 16 -5.10 6.59 8.89
CA VAL A 16 -4.53 7.44 7.85
C VAL A 16 -4.77 6.84 6.48
N HIS A 17 -5.09 7.69 5.50
CA HIS A 17 -5.32 7.34 4.10
C HIS A 17 -4.48 8.24 3.23
N PHE A 18 -3.45 7.68 2.59
CA PHE A 18 -2.53 8.45 1.75
C PHE A 18 -2.57 7.99 0.29
N HIS A 19 -2.64 8.95 -0.61
CA HIS A 19 -2.41 8.74 -2.03
C HIS A 19 -0.92 8.86 -2.33
N ASP A 20 -0.44 8.08 -3.31
CA ASP A 20 0.98 8.05 -3.69
C ASP A 20 1.28 8.88 -4.96
N THR A 21 0.44 9.88 -5.25
CA THR A 21 0.58 10.78 -6.43
C THR A 21 1.99 11.36 -6.57
N TYR A 22 2.63 11.69 -5.44
CA TYR A 22 3.96 12.30 -5.41
C TYR A 22 5.01 11.39 -4.73
N GLY A 23 4.74 10.09 -4.60
CA GLY A 23 5.69 9.14 -4.02
C GLY A 23 5.97 9.31 -2.53
N GLN A 24 5.03 9.94 -1.78
CA GLN A 24 5.21 10.26 -0.36
C GLN A 24 4.38 9.38 0.58
N ALA A 25 3.53 8.48 0.06
CA ALA A 25 2.57 7.79 0.89
C ALA A 25 3.23 6.90 1.95
N LEU A 26 4.24 6.11 1.57
CA LEU A 26 4.95 5.24 2.54
C LEU A 26 5.69 6.05 3.62
N SER A 27 6.33 7.16 3.25
CA SER A 27 7.00 8.05 4.21
C SER A 27 6.00 8.65 5.19
N ASN A 28 4.83 9.08 4.72
CA ASN A 28 3.77 9.62 5.56
C ASN A 28 3.16 8.54 6.47
N ILE A 29 3.00 7.31 5.98
CA ILE A 29 2.59 6.16 6.79
C ILE A 29 3.61 5.92 7.90
N LEU A 30 4.90 5.85 7.56
CA LEU A 30 5.96 5.64 8.54
C LEU A 30 5.94 6.70 9.65
N ALA A 31 5.83 7.99 9.27
CA ALA A 31 5.70 9.07 10.24
C ALA A 31 4.44 8.90 11.12
N SER A 32 3.31 8.50 10.54
CA SER A 32 2.06 8.28 11.28
C SER A 32 2.17 7.11 12.26
N LEU A 33 2.84 6.02 11.88
CA LEU A 33 3.12 4.87 12.76
C LEU A 33 3.99 5.28 13.95
N GLN A 34 5.01 6.13 13.72
CA GLN A 34 5.87 6.67 14.79
C GLN A 34 5.10 7.54 15.78
N MET A 35 4.01 8.16 15.34
CA MET A 35 3.10 8.92 16.19
C MET A 35 2.07 8.04 16.93
N GLY A 36 2.04 6.74 16.65
CA GLY A 36 1.17 5.76 17.32
C GLY A 36 -0.09 5.37 16.55
N ILE A 37 -0.26 5.82 15.30
CA ILE A 37 -1.35 5.33 14.45
C ILE A 37 -1.13 3.85 14.16
N THR A 38 -2.21 3.06 14.24
CA THR A 38 -2.17 1.60 14.01
C THR A 38 -3.09 1.13 12.89
N THR A 39 -3.87 2.04 12.30
CA THR A 39 -4.78 1.74 11.17
C THR A 39 -4.38 2.57 9.95
N VAL A 40 -4.14 1.88 8.82
CA VAL A 40 -3.70 2.48 7.57
C VAL A 40 -4.55 1.95 6.42
N ASP A 41 -5.18 2.87 5.70
CA ASP A 41 -5.93 2.53 4.49
C ASP A 41 -4.98 2.47 3.28
N SER A 42 -5.22 1.49 2.42
CA SER A 42 -4.46 1.26 1.20
C SER A 42 -5.34 0.52 0.18
N SER A 43 -4.84 0.33 -1.02
CA SER A 43 -5.59 -0.32 -2.08
C SER A 43 -4.75 -1.36 -2.81
N VAL A 44 -5.32 -2.55 -3.02
CA VAL A 44 -4.63 -3.67 -3.70
C VAL A 44 -4.08 -3.19 -5.05
N SER A 45 -2.83 -3.51 -5.37
CA SER A 45 -2.19 -3.14 -6.64
C SER A 45 -2.28 -1.65 -6.99
N GLY A 46 -2.37 -0.78 -5.98
CA GLY A 46 -2.56 0.66 -6.18
C GLY A 46 -3.85 0.99 -6.93
N LEU A 47 -4.93 0.21 -6.73
CA LEU A 47 -6.24 0.54 -7.31
C LEU A 47 -6.72 1.91 -6.82
N GLY A 48 -7.33 2.67 -7.71
CA GLY A 48 -7.63 4.07 -7.51
C GLY A 48 -6.99 4.92 -8.60
N GLY A 49 -7.10 6.23 -8.44
CA GLY A 49 -6.86 7.22 -9.49
C GLY A 49 -8.19 7.74 -10.05
N CYS A 50 -8.24 9.02 -10.36
CA CYS A 50 -9.44 9.66 -10.86
C CYS A 50 -9.37 9.72 -12.39
N PRO A 51 -10.35 9.15 -13.13
CA PRO A 51 -10.38 9.28 -14.59
C PRO A 51 -10.46 10.75 -15.06
N TYR A 52 -10.87 11.66 -14.18
CA TYR A 52 -10.94 13.10 -14.43
C TYR A 52 -9.66 13.87 -14.01
N ALA A 53 -8.74 13.27 -13.25
CA ALA A 53 -7.48 13.88 -12.85
C ALA A 53 -6.28 13.14 -13.47
N LYS A 54 -5.93 13.53 -14.70
CA LYS A 54 -4.79 12.98 -15.44
C LYS A 54 -3.51 13.12 -14.60
N GLY A 55 -2.90 11.99 -14.24
CA GLY A 55 -1.59 11.93 -13.54
C GLY A 55 -1.66 11.58 -12.05
N ALA A 56 -2.83 11.47 -11.43
CA ALA A 56 -2.94 10.95 -10.08
C ALA A 56 -2.73 9.43 -10.08
N SER A 57 -1.58 8.94 -9.58
CA SER A 57 -1.28 7.50 -9.49
C SER A 57 -2.27 6.74 -8.59
N GLY A 58 -2.93 7.44 -7.66
CA GLY A 58 -4.02 6.90 -6.84
C GLY A 58 -3.61 6.60 -5.40
N ASN A 59 -4.27 5.62 -4.80
CA ASN A 59 -3.97 5.15 -3.45
C ASN A 59 -2.59 4.50 -3.38
N VAL A 60 -1.99 4.48 -2.20
CA VAL A 60 -0.83 3.61 -1.94
C VAL A 60 -1.20 2.14 -2.13
N ALA A 61 -0.29 1.37 -2.73
CA ALA A 61 -0.50 -0.05 -2.94
C ALA A 61 -0.37 -0.84 -1.64
N THR A 62 -1.35 -1.69 -1.31
CA THR A 62 -1.35 -2.50 -0.09
C THR A 62 -0.12 -3.40 0.00
N GLU A 63 0.35 -3.96 -1.12
CA GLU A 63 1.55 -4.80 -1.19
C GLU A 63 2.80 -4.03 -0.75
N ASP A 64 2.92 -2.76 -1.13
CA ASP A 64 4.07 -1.91 -0.79
C ASP A 64 4.05 -1.55 0.71
N VAL A 65 2.86 -1.30 1.27
CA VAL A 65 2.67 -1.07 2.71
C VAL A 65 3.02 -2.34 3.49
N VAL A 66 2.46 -3.49 3.13
CA VAL A 66 2.72 -4.77 3.81
C VAL A 66 4.20 -5.16 3.72
N TYR A 67 4.84 -4.93 2.57
CA TYR A 67 6.28 -5.17 2.41
C TYR A 67 7.11 -4.31 3.37
N MET A 68 6.83 -3.01 3.46
CA MET A 68 7.49 -2.11 4.41
C MET A 68 7.27 -2.56 5.85
N LEU A 69 6.02 -2.86 6.24
CA LEU A 69 5.68 -3.28 7.59
C LEU A 69 6.36 -4.60 7.99
N ASN A 70 6.39 -5.58 7.09
CA ASN A 70 7.11 -6.83 7.31
C ASN A 70 8.62 -6.59 7.50
N GLY A 71 9.23 -5.72 6.69
CA GLY A 71 10.65 -5.35 6.82
C GLY A 71 10.97 -4.62 8.14
N LEU A 72 10.00 -3.88 8.69
CA LEU A 72 10.09 -3.23 10.00
C LEU A 72 9.75 -4.16 11.17
N GLY A 73 9.34 -5.40 10.91
CA GLY A 73 8.91 -6.35 11.95
C GLY A 73 7.53 -6.06 12.55
N VAL A 74 6.71 -5.22 11.91
CA VAL A 74 5.36 -4.89 12.36
C VAL A 74 4.38 -5.97 11.92
N LYS A 75 3.62 -6.52 12.88
CA LYS A 75 2.66 -7.59 12.63
C LYS A 75 1.37 -7.05 11.99
N THR A 76 1.06 -7.50 10.78
CA THR A 76 -0.18 -7.16 10.05
C THR A 76 -1.17 -8.32 9.94
N ASN A 77 -0.70 -9.56 10.11
CA ASN A 77 -1.44 -10.81 9.78
C ASN A 77 -1.84 -10.95 8.30
N VAL A 78 -1.25 -10.16 7.40
CA VAL A 78 -1.51 -10.24 5.96
C VAL A 78 -0.46 -11.14 5.30
N ASP A 79 -0.90 -12.14 4.55
CA ASP A 79 -0.05 -12.97 3.70
C ASP A 79 0.25 -12.22 2.40
N LEU A 80 1.50 -11.74 2.24
CA LEU A 80 1.92 -10.98 1.07
C LEU A 80 1.79 -11.78 -0.23
N GLY A 81 2.01 -13.10 -0.20
CA GLY A 81 1.89 -13.96 -1.37
C GLY A 81 0.44 -14.06 -1.85
N LYS A 82 -0.51 -14.27 -0.94
CA LYS A 82 -1.95 -14.28 -1.26
C LYS A 82 -2.45 -12.91 -1.70
N LEU A 83 -1.96 -11.85 -1.09
CA LEU A 83 -2.29 -10.47 -1.48
C LEU A 83 -1.84 -10.19 -2.93
N MET A 84 -0.61 -10.57 -3.29
CA MET A 84 -0.12 -10.43 -4.66
C MET A 84 -0.98 -11.21 -5.67
N LEU A 85 -1.43 -12.42 -5.35
CA LEU A 85 -2.33 -13.18 -6.22
C LEU A 85 -3.67 -12.46 -6.45
N ALA A 86 -4.23 -11.83 -5.41
CA ALA A 86 -5.44 -11.02 -5.53
C ALA A 86 -5.20 -9.77 -6.40
N GLY A 87 -4.05 -9.12 -6.25
CA GLY A 87 -3.61 -7.99 -7.05
C GLY A 87 -3.43 -8.33 -8.53
N ASP A 88 -2.81 -9.48 -8.81
CA ASP A 88 -2.65 -9.98 -10.18
C ASP A 88 -4.01 -10.28 -10.82
N PHE A 89 -4.93 -10.94 -10.10
CA PHE A 89 -6.28 -11.24 -10.58
C PHE A 89 -7.02 -9.97 -11.04
N ILE A 90 -7.09 -8.95 -10.18
CA ILE A 90 -7.85 -7.73 -10.50
C ILE A 90 -7.16 -6.89 -11.57
N SER A 91 -5.82 -6.85 -11.57
CA SER A 91 -5.04 -6.15 -12.61
C SER A 91 -5.29 -6.77 -13.98
N GLN A 92 -5.29 -8.11 -14.07
CA GLN A 92 -5.64 -8.83 -15.30
C GLN A 92 -7.08 -8.56 -15.74
N HIS A 93 -8.04 -8.62 -14.81
CA HIS A 93 -9.46 -8.38 -15.11
C HIS A 93 -9.71 -6.97 -15.67
N LEU A 94 -8.98 -5.97 -15.16
CA LEU A 94 -9.07 -4.58 -15.61
C LEU A 94 -8.18 -4.28 -16.83
N GLY A 95 -7.39 -5.24 -17.31
CA GLY A 95 -6.45 -5.05 -18.41
C GLY A 95 -5.39 -3.98 -18.13
N ARG A 96 -4.99 -3.81 -16.86
CA ARG A 96 -4.00 -2.79 -16.44
C ARG A 96 -2.84 -3.43 -15.69
N GLN A 97 -1.67 -2.79 -15.68
CA GLN A 97 -0.56 -3.22 -14.84
C GLN A 97 -0.81 -2.87 -13.36
N SER A 98 -0.23 -3.67 -12.45
CA SER A 98 -0.24 -3.35 -11.02
C SER A 98 0.54 -2.06 -10.76
N GLY A 99 0.02 -1.19 -9.89
CA GLY A 99 0.73 -0.02 -9.38
C GLY A 99 1.71 -0.33 -8.25
N SER A 100 1.71 -1.56 -7.72
CA SER A 100 2.63 -1.96 -6.65
C SER A 100 4.04 -2.21 -7.19
N LYS A 101 5.03 -1.49 -6.64
CA LYS A 101 6.45 -1.72 -6.94
C LYS A 101 6.91 -3.09 -6.44
N THR A 102 6.42 -3.49 -5.27
CA THR A 102 6.70 -4.79 -4.65
C THR A 102 6.22 -5.94 -5.52
N ALA A 103 4.95 -5.91 -5.94
CA ALA A 103 4.38 -6.96 -6.78
C ALA A 103 5.14 -7.09 -8.10
N ILE A 104 5.45 -5.96 -8.76
CA ILE A 104 6.24 -5.94 -10.00
C ILE A 104 7.62 -6.60 -9.79
N ALA A 105 8.33 -6.24 -8.71
CA ALA A 105 9.66 -6.76 -8.45
C ALA A 105 9.65 -8.27 -8.12
N LEU A 106 8.76 -8.70 -7.23
CA LEU A 106 8.72 -10.07 -6.74
C LEU A 106 8.14 -11.05 -7.77
N SER A 107 7.19 -10.63 -8.61
CA SER A 107 6.65 -11.48 -9.68
C SER A 107 7.69 -11.84 -10.74
N ARG A 108 8.69 -10.97 -10.99
CA ARG A 108 9.81 -11.25 -11.91
C ARG A 108 10.75 -12.34 -11.39
N ILE A 109 10.92 -12.43 -10.08
CA ILE A 109 11.75 -13.46 -9.43
C ILE A 109 11.08 -14.83 -9.55
N ARG A 110 9.76 -14.90 -9.30
CA ARG A 110 8.99 -16.16 -9.42
C ARG A 110 8.92 -16.70 -10.85
N GLY A 111 8.85 -15.82 -11.85
CA GLY A 111 8.88 -16.22 -13.26
C GLY A 111 10.21 -16.82 -13.73
N HIS A 112 11.32 -16.55 -13.04
CA HIS A 112 12.63 -17.16 -13.34
C HIS A 112 12.82 -18.51 -12.64
N ALA A 113 12.32 -18.67 -11.41
CA ALA A 113 12.41 -19.93 -10.68
C ALA A 113 11.59 -21.07 -11.31
N SER A 114 10.58 -20.76 -12.12
CA SER A 114 9.77 -21.74 -12.87
C SER A 114 10.36 -22.13 -14.23
N LYS A 115 11.50 -21.54 -14.65
CA LYS A 115 12.14 -21.80 -15.95
C LYS A 115 13.48 -22.55 -15.85
N LEU A 116 13.82 -23.05 -14.66
CA LEU A 116 14.90 -24.00 -14.40
C LEU A 116 14.28 -25.33 -13.96
#